data_AF-G7WII1-F1
#
_entry.id   AF-G7WII1-F1
#
_cell.length_a   1.000
_cell.length_b   1.000
_cell.length_c   1.000
_cell.angle_alpha   90.00
_cell.angle_beta   90.00
_cell.angle_gamma   90.00
#
_symmetry.space_group_name_H-M   'P 1'
#
loop_
_entity.id
_entity.type
_entity.pdbx_description
1 polymer ?
#
loop_
_entity_poly.entity_id
_entity_poly.type
_entity_poly.pdbx_seq_one_letter_code
_entity_poly.pdbx_strand_id
1 'polypeptide(L)'
;MRMPKQSLWTRRAVLRLGWAGIIASAVLTVQPLMRYLSSKEDRLKSPLVIYNSPLAENSGWQSAAAARVWVKRDALGVMAMVATCTHLGCEVNYHADKKEWICPCHASVYDEEGRPVSGPAPRALARVAVDLKPNGSLLINTSKQVGMDTRA
;
A
#
# COMPACT_ATOMS: atom_id res chain seq x y z
N MET A 1 77.40 2.96 -11.31
CA MET A 1 76.18 3.73 -11.62
C MET A 1 75.00 3.01 -10.96
N ARG A 2 74.35 3.60 -9.93
CA ARG A 2 73.24 2.97 -9.19
C ARG A 2 71.94 3.28 -9.94
N MET A 3 71.23 2.26 -10.43
CA MET A 3 69.89 2.45 -11.00
C MET A 3 68.94 2.95 -9.89
N PRO A 4 68.14 4.00 -10.14
CA PRO A 4 67.15 4.44 -9.16
C PRO A 4 66.09 3.36 -8.96
N LYS A 5 65.68 3.14 -7.70
CA LYS A 5 64.61 2.20 -7.34
C LYS A 5 63.33 2.61 -8.09
N GLN A 6 62.83 1.71 -8.92
CA GLN A 6 61.55 1.89 -9.62
C GLN A 6 60.45 2.09 -8.56
N SER A 7 59.57 3.08 -8.79
CA SER A 7 58.39 3.31 -7.93
C SER A 7 57.60 2.01 -7.80
N LEU A 8 57.15 1.69 -6.58
CA LEU A 8 56.28 0.55 -6.29
C LEU A 8 54.92 0.66 -7.00
N TRP A 9 54.58 1.82 -7.53
CA TRP A 9 53.32 2.12 -8.20
C TRP A 9 53.48 2.23 -9.70
N THR A 10 52.88 1.28 -10.43
CA THR A 10 52.78 1.35 -11.89
C THR A 10 51.70 2.34 -12.32
N ARG A 11 51.85 2.97 -13.49
CA ARG A 11 50.81 3.85 -14.07
C ARG A 11 49.44 3.18 -14.14
N ARG A 12 49.40 1.87 -14.43
CA ARG A 12 48.18 1.06 -14.45
C ARG A 12 47.56 0.91 -13.06
N ALA A 13 48.38 0.78 -12.01
CA ALA A 13 47.89 0.71 -10.63
C ALA A 13 47.23 2.03 -10.20
N VAL A 14 47.83 3.18 -10.55
CA VAL A 14 47.25 4.50 -10.28
C VAL A 14 45.91 4.68 -11.00
N LEU A 15 45.83 4.33 -12.29
CA LEU A 15 44.58 4.42 -13.05
C LEU A 15 43.48 3.50 -12.50
N ARG A 16 43.83 2.28 -12.07
CA ARG A 16 42.87 1.35 -11.44
C ARG A 16 42.33 1.88 -10.12
N LEU A 17 43.18 2.48 -9.29
CA LEU A 17 42.73 3.14 -8.06
C LEU A 17 41.82 4.33 -8.34
N GLY A 18 42.13 5.14 -9.36
CA GLY A 18 41.27 6.24 -9.78
C GLY A 18 39.87 5.77 -10.19
N TRP A 19 39.80 4.72 -11.02
CA TRP A 19 38.52 4.11 -11.41
C TRP A 19 37.76 3.53 -10.20
N ALA A 20 38.45 2.88 -9.27
CA ALA A 20 37.82 2.35 -8.05
C ALA A 20 37.20 3.48 -7.21
N GLY A 21 37.88 4.62 -7.09
CA GLY A 21 37.36 5.80 -6.39
C GLY A 21 36.11 6.40 -7.06
N ILE A 22 36.11 6.51 -8.38
CA ILE A 22 34.95 7.03 -9.15
C ILE A 22 33.73 6.11 -8.96
N ILE A 23 33.92 4.79 -9.09
CA ILE A 23 32.83 3.82 -8.90
C ILE A 23 32.29 3.89 -7.47
N ALA A 24 33.16 3.97 -6.46
CA ALA A 24 32.74 4.08 -5.06
C ALA A 24 31.92 5.36 -4.81
N SER A 25 32.36 6.50 -5.34
CA SER A 25 31.62 7.77 -5.23
C SER A 25 30.27 7.72 -5.95
N ALA A 26 30.20 7.10 -7.13
CA ALA A 26 28.96 6.89 -7.87
C ALA A 26 27.98 6.01 -7.09
N VAL A 27 28.44 4.91 -6.49
CA VAL A 27 27.59 4.04 -5.67
C VAL A 27 27.03 4.79 -4.46
N LEU A 28 27.87 5.52 -3.73
CA LEU A 28 27.45 6.26 -2.53
C LEU A 28 26.44 7.38 -2.80
N THR A 29 26.40 7.91 -4.03
CA THR A 29 25.46 8.99 -4.42
C THR A 29 24.21 8.45 -5.12
N VAL A 30 24.36 7.47 -6.01
CA VAL A 30 23.23 6.90 -6.78
C VAL A 30 22.37 6.00 -5.88
N GLN A 31 22.96 5.22 -4.97
CA GLN A 31 22.18 4.33 -4.10
C GLN A 31 21.14 5.05 -3.22
N PRO A 32 21.46 6.11 -2.46
CA PRO A 32 20.45 6.81 -1.67
C PRO A 32 19.40 7.48 -2.54
N LEU A 33 19.78 8.03 -3.70
CA LEU A 33 18.84 8.60 -4.66
C LEU A 33 17.87 7.54 -5.20
N MET A 34 18.38 6.37 -5.59
CA MET A 34 17.55 5.26 -6.05
C MET A 34 16.64 4.75 -4.93
N ARG A 35 17.10 4.68 -3.70
CA ARG A 35 16.26 4.34 -2.54
C ARG A 35 15.15 5.36 -2.32
N TYR A 36 15.45 6.64 -2.49
CA TYR A 36 14.46 7.71 -2.37
C TYR A 36 13.43 7.64 -3.51
N LEU A 37 13.87 7.54 -4.76
CA LEU A 37 12.97 7.49 -5.91
C LEU A 37 12.15 6.18 -5.96
N SER A 38 12.69 5.09 -5.42
CA SER A 38 11.98 3.81 -5.32
C SER A 38 11.23 3.63 -4.00
N SER A 39 11.29 4.59 -3.07
CA SER A 39 10.49 4.51 -1.85
C SER A 39 9.02 4.59 -2.27
N LYS A 40 8.34 3.45 -2.27
CA LYS A 40 6.90 3.42 -2.41
C LYS A 40 6.33 4.05 -1.15
N GLU A 41 5.75 5.24 -1.30
CA GLU A 41 4.79 5.75 -0.32
C GLU A 41 3.68 4.68 -0.27
N ASP A 42 3.70 3.80 0.74
CA ASP A 42 2.63 2.83 0.92
C ASP A 42 1.37 3.64 1.24
N ARG A 43 0.53 3.86 0.24
CA ARG A 43 -0.72 4.62 0.38
C ARG A 43 -1.65 4.04 1.47
N LEU A 44 -1.38 2.81 1.92
CA LEU A 44 -2.05 2.11 3.02
C LEU A 44 -1.44 2.38 4.41
N LYS A 45 -0.31 3.09 4.52
CA LYS A 45 0.39 3.38 5.79
C LYS A 45 -0.21 4.52 6.60
N SER A 46 -1.40 5.04 6.29
CA SER A 46 -2.20 5.85 7.22
C SER A 46 -2.75 4.92 8.30
N PRO A 47 -2.00 4.60 9.36
CA PRO A 47 -2.00 3.24 9.89
C PRO A 47 -3.28 2.89 10.64
N LEU A 48 -4.02 3.89 11.12
CA LEU A 48 -5.19 3.70 11.98
C LEU A 48 -6.27 4.72 11.64
N VAL A 49 -7.43 4.23 11.20
CA VAL A 49 -8.65 5.01 11.01
C VAL A 49 -9.56 4.70 12.18
N ILE A 50 -9.96 5.74 12.92
CA ILE A 50 -10.91 5.60 14.01
C ILE A 50 -12.31 5.86 13.47
N TYR A 51 -13.20 4.89 13.62
CA TYR A 51 -14.62 5.02 13.27
C TYR A 51 -15.45 5.03 14.54
N ASN A 52 -16.12 6.16 14.80
CA ASN A 52 -16.87 6.42 16.03
C ASN A 52 -18.39 6.36 15.83
N SER A 53 -18.88 6.12 14.61
CA SER A 53 -20.32 6.08 14.37
C SER A 53 -20.89 4.71 14.78
N PRO A 54 -22.15 4.64 15.23
CA PRO A 54 -22.76 3.37 15.61
C PRO A 54 -22.96 2.48 14.37
N LEU A 55 -22.34 1.29 14.34
CA LEU A 55 -22.70 0.23 13.39
C LEU A 55 -23.82 -0.62 13.96
N ALA A 56 -25.02 -0.47 13.42
CA ALA A 56 -26.14 -1.39 13.67
C ALA A 56 -25.78 -2.82 13.25
N GLU A 57 -26.38 -3.79 13.92
CA GLU A 57 -26.29 -5.20 13.55
C GLU A 57 -26.89 -5.41 12.16
N ASN A 58 -26.23 -6.22 11.33
CA ASN A 58 -26.59 -6.43 9.91
C ASN A 58 -26.69 -5.11 9.12
N SER A 59 -25.82 -4.16 9.42
CA SER A 59 -25.75 -2.92 8.65
C SER A 59 -25.26 -3.16 7.23
N GLY A 60 -25.68 -2.27 6.32
CA GLY A 60 -25.05 -2.14 5.01
C GLY A 60 -23.64 -1.57 5.11
N TRP A 61 -22.96 -1.49 3.97
CA TRP A 61 -21.67 -0.81 3.88
C TRP A 61 -21.82 0.68 4.16
N GLN A 62 -21.02 1.20 5.10
CA GLN A 62 -20.97 2.61 5.47
C GLN A 62 -19.57 3.18 5.26
N SER A 63 -19.46 4.35 4.64
CA SER A 63 -18.18 5.02 4.40
C SER A 63 -17.65 5.64 5.70
N ALA A 64 -16.39 5.36 6.03
CA ALA A 64 -15.66 6.05 7.08
C ALA A 64 -15.04 7.33 6.51
N ALA A 65 -15.78 8.44 6.46
CA ALA A 65 -15.46 9.68 5.71
C ALA A 65 -14.01 10.22 5.80
N ALA A 66 -13.27 9.93 6.86
CA ALA A 66 -11.88 10.34 7.02
C ALA A 66 -10.86 9.51 6.21
N ALA A 67 -11.28 8.35 5.68
CA ALA A 67 -10.43 7.46 4.91
C ALA A 67 -11.23 6.76 3.82
N ARG A 68 -10.57 6.33 2.75
CA ARG A 68 -11.18 5.57 1.64
C ARG A 68 -11.48 4.14 2.07
N VAL A 69 -12.25 4.01 3.14
CA VAL A 69 -12.50 2.80 3.91
C VAL A 69 -14.00 2.73 4.16
N TRP A 70 -14.54 1.54 3.97
CA TRP A 70 -15.92 1.23 4.24
C TRP A 70 -15.98 0.14 5.29
N VAL A 71 -17.01 0.20 6.14
CA VAL A 71 -17.23 -0.73 7.23
C VAL A 71 -18.62 -1.35 7.11
N LYS A 72 -18.73 -2.61 7.51
CA LYS A 72 -19.98 -3.38 7.57
C LYS A 72 -19.95 -4.26 8.81
N ARG A 73 -21.10 -4.46 9.45
CA ARG A 73 -21.29 -5.41 10.55
C ARG A 73 -22.34 -6.42 10.11
N ASP A 74 -21.94 -7.69 10.09
CA ASP A 74 -22.84 -8.82 9.89
C ASP A 74 -23.03 -9.58 11.22
N ALA A 75 -23.75 -10.69 11.18
CA ALA A 75 -23.97 -11.56 12.34
C ALA A 75 -22.68 -12.22 12.89
N LEU A 76 -21.61 -12.26 12.10
CA LEU A 76 -20.34 -12.90 12.47
C LEU A 76 -19.33 -11.90 13.03
N GLY A 77 -19.48 -10.60 12.76
CA GLY A 77 -18.66 -9.56 13.34
C GLY A 77 -18.54 -8.32 12.45
N VAL A 78 -17.47 -7.56 12.65
CA VAL A 78 -17.20 -6.35 11.88
C VAL A 78 -16.14 -6.60 10.83
N MET A 79 -16.34 -6.02 9.64
CA MET A 79 -15.37 -6.06 8.56
C MET A 79 -15.16 -4.68 7.95
N ALA A 80 -13.95 -4.44 7.47
CA ALA A 80 -13.58 -3.22 6.77
C ALA A 80 -12.94 -3.53 5.41
N MET A 81 -13.20 -2.66 4.45
CA MET A 81 -12.68 -2.73 3.10
C MET A 81 -12.10 -1.37 2.70
N VAL A 82 -10.96 -1.40 2.04
CA VAL A 82 -10.36 -0.20 1.43
C VAL A 82 -10.94 -0.01 0.04
N ALA A 83 -11.67 1.09 -0.15
CA ALA A 83 -12.25 1.55 -1.41
C ALA A 83 -11.20 2.18 -2.34
N THR A 84 -10.07 1.48 -2.54
CA THR A 84 -9.03 1.88 -3.48
C THR A 84 -9.01 0.92 -4.64
N CYS A 85 -9.37 1.43 -5.82
CA CYS A 85 -9.40 0.66 -7.05
C CYS A 85 -8.02 0.07 -7.33
N THR A 86 -7.98 -1.23 -7.57
CA THR A 86 -6.75 -2.00 -7.85
C THR A 86 -6.18 -1.77 -9.24
N HIS A 87 -6.87 -1.01 -10.10
CA HIS A 87 -6.36 -0.55 -11.38
C HIS A 87 -5.29 0.54 -11.19
N LEU A 88 -5.71 1.77 -10.83
CA LEU A 88 -4.82 2.93 -10.69
C LEU A 88 -5.08 3.75 -9.40
N GLY A 89 -5.88 3.23 -8.47
CA GLY A 89 -6.06 3.84 -7.16
C GLY A 89 -7.12 4.94 -7.06
N CYS A 90 -8.09 5.00 -7.98
CA CYS A 90 -9.30 5.82 -7.81
C CYS A 90 -10.18 5.30 -6.67
N GLU A 91 -10.98 6.18 -6.06
CA GLU A 91 -11.93 5.78 -5.03
C GLU A 91 -13.10 5.00 -5.64
N VAL A 92 -13.49 3.91 -4.98
CA VAL A 92 -14.57 3.04 -5.45
C VAL A 92 -15.77 3.23 -4.53
N ASN A 93 -16.95 3.44 -5.10
CA ASN A 93 -18.17 3.64 -4.33
C ASN A 93 -18.99 2.35 -4.29
N TYR A 94 -19.62 2.09 -3.15
CA TYR A 94 -20.58 1.00 -3.03
C TYR A 94 -21.97 1.45 -3.49
N HIS A 95 -22.58 0.66 -4.37
CA HIS A 95 -23.92 0.86 -4.89
C HIS A 95 -24.85 -0.20 -4.29
N ALA A 96 -25.59 0.17 -3.25
CA ALA A 96 -26.43 -0.75 -2.49
C ALA A 96 -27.60 -1.32 -3.31
N ASP A 97 -28.06 -0.59 -4.33
CA ASP A 97 -29.09 -0.99 -5.30
C ASP A 97 -28.63 -2.18 -6.15
N LYS A 98 -27.34 -2.22 -6.51
CA LYS A 98 -26.75 -3.28 -7.35
C LYS A 98 -25.98 -4.32 -6.55
N LYS A 99 -25.67 -4.04 -5.29
CA LYS A 99 -24.75 -4.81 -4.44
C LYS A 99 -23.35 -4.94 -5.07
N GLU A 100 -22.89 -3.86 -5.69
CA GLU A 100 -21.63 -3.81 -6.43
C GLU A 100 -20.82 -2.59 -6.01
N TRP A 101 -19.50 -2.69 -6.14
CA TRP A 101 -18.61 -1.55 -6.04
C TRP A 101 -18.23 -1.09 -7.44
N ILE A 102 -18.41 0.20 -7.71
CA ILE A 102 -18.17 0.76 -9.04
C ILE A 102 -17.13 1.86 -8.94
N CYS A 103 -16.07 1.72 -9.73
CA CYS A 103 -15.03 2.73 -9.89
C CYS A 103 -15.44 3.73 -10.98
N PRO A 104 -15.60 5.03 -10.67
CA PRO A 104 -16.07 6.02 -11.64
C PRO A 104 -15.04 6.36 -12.72
N CYS A 105 -13.76 5.99 -12.54
CA CYS A 105 -12.70 6.38 -13.48
C CYS A 105 -12.71 5.56 -14.78
N HIS A 106 -12.82 4.23 -14.67
CA HIS A 106 -12.74 3.31 -15.82
C HIS A 106 -13.75 2.16 -15.71
N ALA A 107 -14.82 2.37 -14.93
CA ALA A 107 -15.91 1.41 -14.73
C ALA A 107 -15.44 0.01 -14.29
N SER A 108 -14.41 -0.08 -13.43
CA SER A 108 -14.12 -1.35 -12.76
C SER A 108 -15.27 -1.68 -11.80
N VAL A 109 -15.85 -2.86 -11.97
CA VAL A 109 -16.94 -3.37 -11.13
C VAL A 109 -16.42 -4.48 -10.24
N TYR A 110 -16.77 -4.43 -8.97
CA TYR A 110 -16.52 -5.47 -8.00
C TYR A 110 -17.84 -5.97 -7.40
N ASP A 111 -17.91 -7.25 -7.03
CA ASP A 111 -19.07 -7.82 -6.32
C ASP A 111 -19.17 -7.29 -4.88
N GLU A 112 -20.23 -7.64 -4.15
CA GLU A 112 -20.47 -7.19 -2.76
C GLU A 112 -19.26 -7.45 -1.83
N GLU A 113 -18.53 -8.55 -2.07
CA GLU A 113 -17.34 -8.94 -1.31
C GLU A 113 -16.06 -8.20 -1.70
N GLY A 114 -16.07 -7.51 -2.85
CA GLY A 114 -14.97 -6.71 -3.39
C GLY A 114 -14.12 -7.45 -4.43
N ARG A 115 -14.55 -8.59 -4.97
CA ARG A 115 -13.86 -9.32 -6.05
C ARG A 115 -14.15 -8.69 -7.41
N PRO A 116 -13.16 -8.60 -8.31
CA PRO A 116 -13.36 -7.98 -9.62
C PRO A 116 -14.32 -8.82 -10.46
N VAL A 117 -15.34 -8.18 -11.02
CA VAL A 117 -16.34 -8.80 -11.91
C VAL A 117 -16.13 -8.33 -13.34
N SER A 118 -15.87 -7.03 -13.53
CA SER A 118 -15.63 -6.47 -14.86
C SER A 118 -14.74 -5.22 -14.83
N GLY A 119 -14.27 -4.81 -16.00
CA GLY A 119 -13.37 -3.67 -16.19
C GLY A 119 -11.89 -4.00 -15.98
N PRO A 120 -11.01 -2.98 -15.94
CA PRO A 120 -9.55 -3.17 -16.00
C PRO A 120 -8.90 -3.59 -14.66
N ALA A 121 -9.66 -3.72 -13.58
CA ALA A 121 -9.12 -4.03 -12.26
C ALA A 121 -8.66 -5.50 -12.18
N PRO A 122 -7.37 -5.78 -11.91
CA PRO A 122 -6.85 -7.14 -11.95
C PRO A 122 -7.03 -7.92 -10.64
N ARG A 123 -7.41 -7.26 -9.54
CA ARG A 123 -7.39 -7.82 -8.18
C ARG A 123 -8.57 -7.32 -7.36
N ALA A 124 -8.95 -8.08 -6.35
CA ALA A 124 -9.97 -7.69 -5.39
C ALA A 124 -9.57 -6.49 -4.52
N LEU A 125 -10.57 -5.78 -4.01
CA LEU A 125 -10.40 -4.72 -3.01
C LEU A 125 -9.81 -5.30 -1.72
N ALA A 126 -8.98 -4.50 -1.05
CA ALA A 126 -8.25 -4.95 0.12
C ALA A 126 -9.14 -4.97 1.37
N ARG A 127 -9.15 -6.10 2.06
CA ARG A 127 -9.72 -6.25 3.40
C ARG A 127 -8.66 -5.92 4.42
N VAL A 128 -9.05 -5.23 5.49
CA VAL A 128 -8.11 -4.72 6.48
C VAL A 128 -8.56 -5.07 7.89
N ALA A 129 -7.58 -5.23 8.78
CA ALA A 129 -7.85 -5.60 10.16
C ALA A 129 -8.66 -4.51 10.86
N VAL A 130 -9.61 -4.93 11.69
CA VAL A 130 -10.42 -4.06 12.54
C VAL A 130 -10.27 -4.55 13.97
N ASP A 131 -10.09 -3.63 14.91
CA ASP A 131 -10.11 -3.93 16.33
C ASP A 131 -11.28 -3.16 16.97
N LEU A 132 -12.17 -3.87 17.67
CA LEU A 132 -13.22 -3.24 18.47
C LEU A 132 -12.63 -2.73 19.78
N LYS A 133 -12.79 -1.43 20.05
CA LYS A 133 -12.40 -0.85 21.34
C LYS A 133 -13.53 -1.01 22.37
N PRO A 134 -13.21 -1.03 23.68
CA PRO A 134 -14.20 -1.16 24.76
C PRO A 134 -15.28 -0.08 24.77
N ASN A 135 -14.98 1.09 24.21
CA ASN A 135 -15.91 2.22 24.10
C ASN A 135 -16.87 2.10 22.88
N GLY A 136 -16.84 0.99 22.14
CA GLY A 136 -17.66 0.78 20.94
C GLY A 136 -17.12 1.41 19.65
N SER A 137 -15.98 2.12 19.71
CA SER A 137 -15.31 2.63 18.50
C SER A 137 -14.53 1.52 17.78
N LEU A 138 -14.42 1.64 16.46
CA LEU A 138 -13.62 0.72 15.65
C LEU A 138 -12.26 1.35 15.33
N LEU A 139 -11.21 0.58 15.49
CA LEU A 139 -9.86 0.92 15.07
C LEU A 139 -9.54 0.10 13.82
N ILE A 140 -9.46 0.75 12.66
CA ILE A 140 -9.23 0.07 11.39
C ILE A 140 -7.78 0.26 10.98
N ASN A 141 -7.05 -0.83 10.83
CA ASN A 141 -5.65 -0.81 10.44
C ASN A 141 -5.51 -1.03 8.93
N THR A 142 -5.41 0.05 8.16
CA THR A 142 -5.31 -0.05 6.68
C THR A 142 -4.01 -0.66 6.20
N SER A 143 -2.97 -0.70 7.03
CA SER A 143 -1.67 -1.28 6.67
C SER A 143 -1.63 -2.81 6.80
N LYS A 144 -2.56 -3.39 7.58
CA LYS A 144 -2.65 -4.83 7.81
C LYS A 144 -3.79 -5.43 6.99
N GLN A 145 -3.45 -5.94 5.81
CA GLN A 145 -4.42 -6.68 4.98
C GLN A 145 -4.73 -8.05 5.60
N VAL A 146 -6.00 -8.45 5.55
CA VAL A 146 -6.52 -9.71 6.09
C VAL A 146 -7.31 -10.48 5.02
N GLY A 147 -7.65 -11.74 5.30
CA GLY A 147 -8.48 -12.54 4.39
C GLY A 147 -9.90 -11.99 4.25
N MET A 148 -10.59 -12.36 3.17
CA MET A 148 -12.00 -11.99 2.96
C MET A 148 -12.96 -12.56 4.01
N ASP A 149 -12.53 -13.63 4.68
CA ASP A 149 -13.22 -14.32 5.75
C ASP A 149 -12.95 -13.74 7.14
N THR A 150 -12.04 -12.77 7.27
CA THR A 150 -11.68 -12.22 8.58
C THR A 150 -12.73 -11.23 9.06
N ARG A 151 -13.24 -11.46 10.27
CA ARG A 151 -14.08 -10.53 11.03
C ARG A 151 -13.41 -10.21 12.37
N ALA A 152 -13.74 -9.04 12.91
CA ALA A 152 -13.39 -8.59 14.26
C ALA A 152 -14.50 -8.89 15.27
#